data_AF-A0A965Z6J2-F1
#
_entry.id   AF-A0A965Z6J2-F1
#
_cell.length_a   1.000
_cell.length_b   1.000
_cell.length_c   1.000
_cell.angle_alpha   90.00
_cell.angle_beta   90.00
_cell.angle_gamma   90.00
#
_symmetry.space_group_name_H-M   'P 1'
#
loop_
_entity.id
_entity.type
_entity.pdbx_description
1 polymer ?
#
loop_
_entity_poly.entity_id
_entity_poly.type
_entity_poly.pdbx_seq_one_letter_code
_entity_poly.pdbx_strand_id
1 'polypeptide(L)'
;MTWERGWASWISSRLRAGGGGGSGRGRQTTGASSAATGSAAAASSQRHSRIGHGRRTFQTWSVSRSICAGGFAQTMRSISFSPEGGKNSRTQAWPWPTVSRAGSAPPARAPASTSATSAARRQNGWRSAFIDGRQHRRRAGPPQGEIAPQPGTHGISRGGLISVPGSGRLTGQMSAKRKVAVLVGDGMGDEPVAVLGGKTPLQVAHIPAIRRVAALGQVQLVHTVPAGLAPGSDVANMGLLGYNAKENYTGRAAIEAAGARIPLEAADVAYRTNLVTLADGQMLDYSAGDISNEEAHQLVAALNAAVARDGLRFHGGVSYRHLLIWRNGPLELVLTPPHEISGKPVAGFLPKGPRAEEFLALMDLSRHVFAEHPVNRERLAKGKRPATQIWPWGFGKAMALERYPDRYGLRGGVITAVDLVRGLAELCGLEVIPVAGATGWIDTNYAGKAQAAIDCLRRSDFVYVHVEAPDECGHKGMAEEKVRAIENFDRQVVAPVWAALEADGEPYRLIVCTDHRTPIAKRGHTSDPVPFAWVDGPLGAGASSAAEAAFDEFLPAAGQPPLVCDVVSRLLK
;
A
#
# COMPACT_ATOMS: atom_id res chain seq x y z
N MET A 1 -22.14 -30.99 -9.05
CA MET A 1 -23.40 -31.75 -8.83
C MET A 1 -23.66 -32.16 -7.38
N THR A 2 -22.69 -32.71 -6.63
CA THR A 2 -22.90 -33.06 -5.21
C THR A 2 -22.74 -31.85 -4.26
N TRP A 3 -21.85 -30.91 -4.57
CA TRP A 3 -21.54 -29.75 -3.70
C TRP A 3 -22.61 -28.64 -3.70
N GLU A 4 -23.22 -28.33 -4.85
CA GLU A 4 -24.22 -27.24 -4.97
C GLU A 4 -25.40 -27.43 -3.99
N ARG A 5 -25.83 -28.68 -3.81
CA ARG A 5 -26.91 -29.05 -2.87
C ARG A 5 -26.53 -28.76 -1.42
N GLY A 6 -25.24 -28.88 -1.06
CA GLY A 6 -24.74 -28.59 0.29
C GLY A 6 -24.82 -27.10 0.62
N TRP A 7 -24.24 -26.25 -0.24
CA TRP A 7 -24.22 -24.79 -0.01
C TRP A 7 -25.61 -24.15 -0.06
N ALA A 8 -26.42 -24.49 -1.08
CA ALA A 8 -27.77 -23.96 -1.21
C ALA A 8 -28.68 -24.41 -0.05
N SER A 9 -28.53 -25.66 0.42
CA SER A 9 -29.24 -26.16 1.61
C SER A 9 -28.77 -25.46 2.90
N TRP A 10 -27.47 -25.19 3.04
CA TRP A 10 -26.90 -24.53 4.21
C TRP A 10 -27.33 -23.06 4.35
N ILE A 11 -27.38 -22.30 3.25
CA ILE A 11 -28.02 -20.97 3.27
C ILE A 11 -29.52 -21.10 3.54
N SER A 12 -30.20 -22.04 2.88
CA SER A 12 -31.64 -22.28 3.06
C SER A 12 -32.02 -22.69 4.49
N SER A 13 -31.13 -23.29 5.27
CA SER A 13 -31.37 -23.64 6.68
C SER A 13 -31.01 -22.49 7.61
N ARG A 14 -29.92 -21.75 7.35
CA ARG A 14 -29.57 -20.51 8.08
C ARG A 14 -30.66 -19.44 7.94
N LEU A 15 -31.18 -19.20 6.74
CA LEU A 15 -32.27 -18.23 6.52
C LEU A 15 -33.57 -18.65 7.23
N ARG A 16 -33.90 -19.95 7.26
CA ARG A 16 -35.06 -20.46 8.01
C ARG A 16 -34.89 -20.35 9.53
N ALA A 17 -33.67 -20.53 10.05
CA ALA A 17 -33.39 -20.42 11.49
C ALA A 17 -33.54 -18.99 12.05
N GLY A 18 -33.48 -17.95 11.20
CA GLY A 18 -33.70 -16.56 11.62
C GLY A 18 -35.18 -16.15 11.76
N GLY A 19 -36.12 -16.89 11.15
CA GLY A 19 -37.54 -16.54 11.08
C GLY A 19 -38.40 -17.28 12.10
N GLY A 20 -38.18 -17.07 13.41
CA GLY A 20 -38.71 -17.95 14.46
C GLY A 20 -39.16 -17.30 15.77
N GLY A 21 -39.73 -16.09 15.76
CA GLY A 21 -40.20 -15.42 16.97
C GLY A 21 -41.54 -14.68 16.81
N GLY A 22 -42.66 -15.30 17.23
CA GLY A 22 -43.96 -14.61 17.22
C GLY A 22 -45.19 -15.45 17.62
N SER A 23 -45.66 -15.25 18.85
CA SER A 23 -47.00 -15.59 19.38
C SER A 23 -47.38 -17.08 19.55
N GLY A 24 -48.32 -17.35 20.49
CA GLY A 24 -48.84 -18.69 20.79
C GLY A 24 -49.04 -18.97 22.30
N ARG A 25 -50.04 -18.35 22.94
CA ARG A 25 -50.40 -18.67 24.34
C ARG A 25 -51.29 -19.91 24.40
N GLY A 26 -50.97 -20.86 25.29
CA GLY A 26 -51.81 -22.02 25.64
C GLY A 26 -51.52 -22.49 27.08
N ARG A 27 -52.52 -23.02 27.79
CA ARG A 27 -52.47 -23.34 29.23
C ARG A 27 -52.66 -24.83 29.50
N GLN A 28 -51.79 -25.41 30.34
CA GLN A 28 -52.06 -26.53 31.28
C GLN A 28 -52.53 -27.87 30.60
N THR A 29 -52.58 -29.05 31.22
CA THR A 29 -52.42 -29.53 32.61
C THR A 29 -51.62 -30.85 32.69
N THR A 30 -51.07 -31.17 33.87
CA THR A 30 -50.89 -32.53 34.47
C THR A 30 -50.39 -33.73 33.64
N GLY A 31 -49.33 -34.38 34.13
CA GLY A 31 -48.98 -35.78 33.80
C GLY A 31 -47.77 -36.25 34.61
N ALA A 32 -47.91 -37.29 35.44
CA ALA A 32 -46.88 -37.71 36.38
C ALA A 32 -46.26 -39.08 36.06
N SER A 33 -44.99 -39.22 36.47
CA SER A 33 -44.35 -40.46 36.96
C SER A 33 -44.31 -41.75 36.12
N SER A 34 -43.09 -42.19 35.80
CA SER A 34 -42.61 -43.55 36.10
C SER A 34 -41.08 -43.59 36.09
N ALA A 35 -40.45 -44.40 36.96
CA ALA A 35 -38.98 -44.54 37.04
C ALA A 35 -38.55 -46.01 36.93
N ALA A 36 -37.40 -46.27 36.31
CA ALA A 36 -36.57 -47.49 36.39
C ALA A 36 -35.33 -47.28 35.47
N THR A 37 -34.12 -47.02 35.97
CA THR A 37 -33.11 -47.96 36.51
C THR A 37 -32.56 -49.00 35.50
N GLY A 38 -31.31 -48.81 35.10
CA GLY A 38 -30.44 -49.79 34.41
C GLY A 38 -28.98 -49.35 34.60
N SER A 39 -28.04 -50.28 34.81
CA SER A 39 -26.68 -49.97 35.30
C SER A 39 -25.60 -50.91 34.75
N ALA A 40 -24.34 -50.47 34.86
CA ALA A 40 -23.10 -51.14 34.49
C ALA A 40 -22.87 -51.34 32.96
N ALA A 41 -21.64 -51.52 32.46
CA ALA A 41 -20.35 -51.68 33.17
C ALA A 41 -19.20 -50.87 32.55
N ALA A 42 -18.13 -50.70 33.34
CA ALA A 42 -16.90 -50.01 32.97
C ALA A 42 -15.97 -50.83 32.07
N ALA A 43 -15.08 -50.14 31.34
CA ALA A 43 -13.82 -50.67 30.85
C ALA A 43 -12.75 -49.58 30.94
N SER A 44 -11.50 -49.95 31.25
CA SER A 44 -10.43 -49.01 31.65
C SER A 44 -9.16 -49.16 30.82
N SER A 45 -8.45 -48.06 30.60
CA SER A 45 -6.99 -48.11 30.45
C SER A 45 -6.32 -46.87 31.06
N GLN A 46 -5.21 -47.10 31.77
CA GLN A 46 -4.31 -46.07 32.28
C GLN A 46 -2.97 -46.15 31.53
N ARG A 47 -2.24 -45.05 31.47
CA ARG A 47 -0.77 -45.06 31.62
C ARG A 47 -0.28 -43.71 32.18
N HIS A 48 0.75 -43.76 33.00
CA HIS A 48 1.31 -42.58 33.69
C HIS A 48 2.43 -41.90 32.91
N SER A 49 2.58 -40.60 33.13
CA SER A 49 3.88 -39.99 33.46
C SER A 49 3.65 -38.89 34.53
N ARG A 50 4.72 -38.27 35.06
CA ARG A 50 4.71 -37.60 36.37
C ARG A 50 5.26 -36.16 36.35
N ILE A 51 4.59 -35.32 37.15
CA ILE A 51 5.13 -34.25 38.03
C ILE A 51 5.92 -33.09 37.37
N GLY A 52 5.43 -31.88 37.64
CA GLY A 52 6.17 -30.62 37.52
C GLY A 52 5.46 -29.51 38.31
N HIS A 53 5.85 -29.29 39.57
CA HIS A 53 5.24 -28.27 40.43
C HIS A 53 6.05 -26.97 40.41
N GLY A 54 5.39 -25.84 40.10
CA GLY A 54 6.00 -24.52 40.11
C GLY A 54 4.99 -23.43 40.46
N ARG A 55 4.85 -23.11 41.75
CA ARG A 55 4.11 -21.91 42.18
C ARG A 55 4.93 -20.66 41.87
N ARG A 56 4.31 -19.61 41.32
CA ARG A 56 4.65 -18.21 41.62
C ARG A 56 3.42 -17.32 41.52
N THR A 57 3.36 -16.36 42.43
CA THR A 57 2.28 -15.40 42.64
C THR A 57 2.24 -14.32 41.57
N PHE A 58 1.05 -13.94 41.11
CA PHE A 58 0.83 -12.62 40.54
C PHE A 58 0.50 -11.62 41.65
N GLN A 59 1.24 -10.52 41.73
CA GLN A 59 0.83 -9.34 42.50
C GLN A 59 0.00 -8.43 41.60
N THR A 60 -1.13 -7.94 42.10
CA THR A 60 -1.83 -6.80 41.52
C THR A 60 -1.18 -5.50 41.99
N TRP A 61 -0.83 -4.61 41.06
CA TRP A 61 -0.40 -3.25 41.37
C TRP A 61 -1.35 -2.25 40.71
N SER A 62 -2.16 -1.59 41.53
CA SER A 62 -2.98 -0.44 41.14
C SER A 62 -2.12 0.80 41.05
N VAL A 63 -2.18 1.53 39.93
CA VAL A 63 -1.59 2.87 39.80
C VAL A 63 -2.69 3.90 39.60
N SER A 64 -3.03 4.61 40.68
CA SER A 64 -3.92 5.76 40.63
C SER A 64 -3.31 6.87 39.77
N ARG A 65 -4.13 7.54 38.94
CA ARG A 65 -3.77 8.83 38.35
C ARG A 65 -4.52 9.95 39.04
N SER A 66 -3.77 10.91 39.57
CA SER A 66 -4.29 12.08 40.27
C SER A 66 -5.06 13.01 39.33
N ILE A 67 -6.09 13.67 39.87
CA ILE A 67 -6.81 14.75 39.22
C ILE A 67 -6.00 16.03 39.39
N CYS A 68 -5.66 16.71 38.28
CA CYS A 68 -5.24 18.11 38.29
C CYS A 68 -6.27 18.91 37.48
N ALA A 69 -7.08 19.72 38.16
CA ALA A 69 -7.99 20.66 37.51
C ALA A 69 -7.24 21.96 37.18
N GLY A 70 -7.21 22.32 35.89
CA GLY A 70 -6.71 23.60 35.40
C GLY A 70 -7.78 24.25 34.55
N GLY A 71 -8.51 25.22 35.11
CA GLY A 71 -9.62 25.88 34.42
C GLY A 71 -9.14 26.99 33.49
N PHE A 72 -9.66 27.01 32.26
CA PHE A 72 -9.68 28.20 31.41
C PHE A 72 -11.08 28.37 30.82
N ALA A 73 -11.67 29.54 31.06
CA ALA A 73 -12.98 29.91 30.52
C ALA A 73 -12.84 31.22 29.75
N GLN A 74 -13.18 31.21 28.46
CA GLN A 74 -13.44 32.47 27.73
C GLN A 74 -14.37 32.25 26.53
N THR A 75 -15.56 32.85 26.63
CA THR A 75 -16.33 33.48 25.54
C THR A 75 -16.41 32.76 24.19
N MET A 76 -17.44 31.95 23.99
CA MET A 76 -18.13 31.93 22.68
C MET A 76 -19.00 33.18 22.56
N ARG A 77 -18.92 33.90 21.43
CA ARG A 77 -19.92 34.90 21.05
C ARG A 77 -20.99 34.24 20.20
N SER A 78 -22.24 34.27 20.66
CA SER A 78 -23.41 33.91 19.84
C SER A 78 -23.66 34.97 18.79
N ILE A 79 -23.77 34.58 17.52
CA ILE A 79 -24.36 35.41 16.47
C ILE A 79 -25.80 34.94 16.28
N SER A 80 -26.76 35.79 16.64
CA SER A 80 -28.18 35.56 16.42
C SER A 80 -28.60 36.13 15.07
N PHE A 81 -29.42 35.38 14.33
CA PHE A 81 -30.19 35.91 13.20
C PHE A 81 -31.66 35.58 13.41
N SER A 82 -32.50 36.61 13.42
CA SER A 82 -33.96 36.47 13.54
C SER A 82 -34.59 36.15 12.18
N PRO A 83 -35.63 35.30 12.11
CA PRO A 83 -36.38 35.07 10.88
C PRO A 83 -37.51 36.09 10.70
N GLU A 84 -37.58 36.74 9.55
CA GLU A 84 -38.83 37.30 9.02
C GLU A 84 -39.36 36.40 7.90
N GLY A 85 -40.68 36.28 7.80
CA GLY A 85 -41.34 35.26 6.98
C GLY A 85 -42.09 35.81 5.77
N GLY A 86 -42.20 35.00 4.72
CA GLY A 86 -43.03 35.27 3.54
C GLY A 86 -43.70 33.99 3.02
N LYS A 87 -45.03 33.91 3.12
CA LYS A 87 -45.82 32.79 2.57
C LYS A 87 -46.20 33.07 1.12
N ASN A 88 -45.96 32.15 0.18
CA ASN A 88 -47.04 31.37 -0.46
C ASN A 88 -46.67 30.58 -1.74
N SER A 89 -46.97 29.28 -1.67
CA SER A 89 -47.73 28.52 -2.69
C SER A 89 -47.09 27.99 -3.99
N ARG A 90 -47.70 26.88 -4.47
CA ARG A 90 -47.75 26.33 -5.84
C ARG A 90 -46.48 25.73 -6.45
N THR A 91 -46.34 24.43 -6.23
CA THR A 91 -46.24 23.40 -7.29
C THR A 91 -46.02 23.85 -8.74
N GLN A 92 -44.88 23.46 -9.32
CA GLN A 92 -44.80 23.04 -10.73
C GLN A 92 -43.62 22.08 -10.94
N ALA A 93 -43.79 21.11 -11.84
CA ALA A 93 -42.76 20.13 -12.18
C ALA A 93 -41.95 20.59 -13.40
N TRP A 94 -40.67 20.22 -13.45
CA TRP A 94 -39.77 20.55 -14.56
C TRP A 94 -39.47 19.29 -15.40
N PRO A 95 -39.65 19.33 -16.73
CA PRO A 95 -39.41 18.18 -17.62
C PRO A 95 -37.95 18.05 -18.06
N TRP A 96 -37.60 16.86 -18.53
CA TRP A 96 -36.28 16.52 -19.08
C TRP A 96 -36.09 17.08 -20.51
N PRO A 97 -34.88 17.55 -20.89
CA PRO A 97 -34.55 17.83 -22.29
C PRO A 97 -34.21 16.54 -23.05
N THR A 98 -34.95 16.26 -24.13
CA THR A 98 -34.67 15.15 -25.05
C THR A 98 -33.57 15.49 -26.05
N VAL A 99 -32.60 14.59 -26.25
CA VAL A 99 -31.55 14.74 -27.27
C VAL A 99 -32.03 14.17 -28.62
N SER A 100 -32.31 15.04 -29.58
CA SER A 100 -32.64 14.68 -30.97
C SER A 100 -31.38 14.45 -31.82
N ARG A 101 -31.38 13.43 -32.68
CA ARG A 101 -30.20 12.95 -33.41
C ARG A 101 -30.33 13.19 -34.92
N ALA A 102 -29.51 14.10 -35.48
CA ALA A 102 -29.31 14.28 -36.92
C ALA A 102 -27.90 14.89 -37.20
N GLY A 103 -27.26 14.63 -38.34
CA GLY A 103 -27.67 13.70 -39.40
C GLY A 103 -27.16 13.99 -40.81
N SER A 104 -25.94 14.49 -41.01
CA SER A 104 -25.40 14.76 -42.35
C SER A 104 -23.87 14.70 -42.41
N ALA A 105 -23.34 14.25 -43.56
CA ALA A 105 -21.92 14.11 -43.87
C ALA A 105 -21.71 14.43 -45.39
N PRO A 106 -20.50 14.37 -46.00
CA PRO A 106 -19.88 15.58 -46.54
C PRO A 106 -19.61 15.57 -48.06
N PRO A 107 -19.16 16.69 -48.65
CA PRO A 107 -18.44 16.73 -49.93
C PRO A 107 -16.91 16.80 -49.72
N ALA A 108 -16.11 16.57 -50.79
CA ALA A 108 -14.64 16.54 -50.71
C ALA A 108 -13.94 16.99 -52.00
N ARG A 109 -12.76 17.64 -51.86
CA ARG A 109 -11.71 17.93 -52.88
C ARG A 109 -12.14 18.85 -54.06
N ALA A 110 -11.30 19.67 -54.71
CA ALA A 110 -9.91 20.20 -54.56
C ALA A 110 -9.82 21.41 -55.57
N PRO A 111 -8.67 21.96 -56.07
CA PRO A 111 -7.24 21.80 -55.74
C PRO A 111 -6.45 23.14 -55.58
N ALA A 112 -5.11 23.03 -55.62
CA ALA A 112 -4.07 24.03 -55.32
C ALA A 112 -4.01 25.32 -56.18
N SER A 113 -3.31 26.34 -55.64
CA SER A 113 -2.37 27.20 -56.40
C SER A 113 -1.38 27.95 -55.48
N THR A 114 -0.38 28.60 -56.09
CA THR A 114 0.91 29.06 -55.51
C THR A 114 0.97 30.55 -55.12
N SER A 115 1.73 30.91 -54.08
CA SER A 115 2.75 32.02 -54.05
C SER A 115 3.13 32.42 -52.61
N ALA A 116 4.10 33.31 -52.36
CA ALA A 116 5.56 33.20 -52.61
C ALA A 116 6.30 34.45 -52.08
N THR A 117 6.95 34.36 -50.92
CA THR A 117 7.90 35.35 -50.35
C THR A 117 8.61 34.68 -49.16
N SER A 118 9.88 34.88 -48.82
CA SER A 118 11.10 35.33 -49.47
C SER A 118 12.14 35.45 -48.35
N ALA A 119 13.28 34.75 -48.47
CA ALA A 119 14.56 35.03 -47.78
C ALA A 119 14.63 34.95 -46.22
N ALA A 120 15.74 34.52 -45.61
CA ALA A 120 16.90 33.78 -46.13
C ALA A 120 17.70 33.15 -44.97
N ARG A 121 18.37 32.01 -45.23
CA ARG A 121 19.60 31.63 -44.51
C ARG A 121 20.52 30.85 -45.44
N ARG A 122 21.83 31.11 -45.33
CA ARG A 122 22.85 30.56 -46.23
C ARG A 122 23.18 29.10 -45.92
N GLN A 123 23.39 28.31 -46.95
CA GLN A 123 24.19 27.08 -46.89
C GLN A 123 25.64 27.36 -47.33
N ASN A 124 26.54 26.48 -46.92
CA ASN A 124 27.62 25.86 -47.70
C ASN A 124 28.11 24.70 -46.83
N GLY A 125 28.01 23.44 -47.25
CA GLY A 125 29.04 22.74 -48.03
C GLY A 125 29.85 21.85 -47.06
N TRP A 126 30.22 20.61 -47.34
CA TRP A 126 30.49 19.94 -48.62
C TRP A 126 29.98 18.48 -48.67
N ARG A 127 30.17 17.81 -49.81
CA ARG A 127 29.97 16.35 -50.02
C ARG A 127 31.20 15.75 -50.74
N SER A 128 31.25 14.42 -50.80
CA SER A 128 32.17 13.59 -51.60
C SER A 128 33.61 13.42 -51.04
N ALA A 129 34.31 12.29 -51.21
CA ALA A 129 33.92 10.94 -51.65
C ALA A 129 35.00 9.86 -51.28
N PHE A 130 34.60 8.58 -51.34
CA PHE A 130 35.35 7.31 -51.48
C PHE A 130 36.90 7.24 -51.38
N ILE A 131 37.40 6.16 -50.72
CA ILE A 131 38.41 5.21 -51.25
C ILE A 131 38.43 3.87 -50.46
N ASP A 132 39.00 2.80 -51.05
CA ASP A 132 39.11 1.38 -50.56
C ASP A 132 40.20 1.16 -49.49
N GLY A 133 40.20 0.02 -48.75
CA GLY A 133 41.18 -0.22 -47.66
C GLY A 133 41.21 -1.55 -46.85
N ARG A 134 40.83 -2.71 -47.40
CA ARG A 134 41.20 -4.11 -47.01
C ARG A 134 41.62 -4.52 -45.55
N GLN A 135 40.94 -5.55 -45.03
CA GLN A 135 41.42 -6.75 -44.29
C GLN A 135 42.47 -6.69 -43.14
N HIS A 136 42.15 -7.32 -41.99
CA HIS A 136 42.94 -8.42 -41.33
C HIS A 136 42.13 -8.98 -40.13
N ARG A 137 41.58 -10.21 -40.18
CA ARG A 137 42.09 -11.53 -39.71
C ARG A 137 42.14 -11.79 -38.17
N ARG A 138 41.68 -12.99 -37.78
CA ARG A 138 41.47 -13.50 -36.39
C ARG A 138 42.74 -14.06 -35.71
N ARG A 139 42.75 -14.06 -34.37
CA ARG A 139 43.23 -15.10 -33.39
C ARG A 139 42.65 -14.72 -32.01
N ALA A 140 42.14 -15.57 -31.11
CA ALA A 140 42.44 -16.94 -30.64
C ALA A 140 43.54 -17.03 -29.56
N GLY A 141 43.16 -17.46 -28.35
CA GLY A 141 44.00 -18.02 -27.26
C GLY A 141 43.57 -19.47 -26.98
N PRO A 142 43.56 -20.02 -25.73
CA PRO A 142 44.17 -19.57 -24.47
C PRO A 142 45.52 -20.35 -24.28
N PRO A 143 45.93 -21.06 -23.18
CA PRO A 143 45.41 -21.28 -21.79
C PRO A 143 45.89 -20.16 -20.82
N GLN A 144 45.78 -20.14 -19.48
CA GLN A 144 45.45 -21.08 -18.38
C GLN A 144 46.53 -22.09 -17.91
N GLY A 145 46.44 -22.52 -16.64
CA GLY A 145 47.32 -23.53 -16.01
C GLY A 145 47.13 -23.61 -14.47
N GLU A 146 46.59 -24.72 -13.96
CA GLU A 146 46.42 -25.00 -12.53
C GLU A 146 47.47 -26.02 -12.06
N ILE A 147 48.08 -25.81 -10.89
CA ILE A 147 48.66 -26.89 -10.06
C ILE A 147 48.41 -26.57 -8.58
N ALA A 148 47.95 -27.57 -7.82
CA ALA A 148 47.79 -27.54 -6.37
C ALA A 148 48.24 -28.91 -5.76
N PRO A 149 48.14 -29.15 -4.44
CA PRO A 149 49.31 -29.38 -3.57
C PRO A 149 49.56 -30.85 -3.19
N GLN A 150 50.65 -31.13 -2.45
CA GLN A 150 50.87 -32.34 -1.62
C GLN A 150 51.81 -32.00 -0.40
N PRO A 151 51.92 -32.84 0.66
CA PRO A 151 52.19 -32.38 2.05
C PRO A 151 53.40 -33.00 2.79
N GLY A 152 53.60 -32.60 4.06
CA GLY A 152 54.44 -33.26 5.09
C GLY A 152 54.80 -32.32 6.26
N THR A 153 54.16 -32.34 7.44
CA THR A 153 54.22 -33.26 8.61
C THR A 153 55.39 -33.06 9.60
N HIS A 154 55.04 -32.42 10.74
CA HIS A 154 55.57 -32.57 12.11
C HIS A 154 57.05 -32.28 12.48
N GLY A 155 57.21 -31.45 13.52
CA GLY A 155 58.38 -31.35 14.39
C GLY A 155 58.04 -30.57 15.67
N ILE A 156 58.37 -31.11 16.86
CA ILE A 156 58.07 -30.48 18.17
C ILE A 156 59.40 -30.18 18.89
N SER A 157 59.59 -28.96 19.40
CA SER A 157 60.61 -28.65 20.41
C SER A 157 60.24 -27.40 21.23
N ARG A 158 60.74 -27.35 22.47
CA ARG A 158 60.38 -26.37 23.51
C ARG A 158 61.23 -25.10 23.46
N GLY A 159 60.66 -24.01 23.99
CA GLY A 159 61.36 -23.20 25.00
C GLY A 159 62.00 -21.89 24.54
N GLY A 160 61.37 -20.77 24.90
CA GLY A 160 61.95 -19.43 24.76
C GLY A 160 61.04 -18.35 25.34
N LEU A 161 61.25 -17.95 26.60
CA LEU A 161 60.57 -16.80 27.20
C LEU A 161 61.27 -15.51 26.77
N ILE A 162 60.64 -14.75 25.89
CA ILE A 162 61.06 -13.38 25.53
C ILE A 162 59.90 -12.43 25.84
N SER A 163 60.15 -11.44 26.68
CA SER A 163 59.16 -10.42 27.07
C SER A 163 58.97 -9.38 25.95
N VAL A 164 57.83 -9.43 25.27
CA VAL A 164 57.42 -8.43 24.27
C VAL A 164 56.62 -7.31 24.95
N PRO A 165 56.97 -6.01 24.77
CA PRO A 165 56.22 -4.92 25.37
C PRO A 165 54.84 -4.71 24.72
N GLY A 166 53.85 -4.36 25.54
CA GLY A 166 52.68 -3.58 25.13
C GLY A 166 51.86 -4.12 23.95
N SER A 167 51.01 -5.13 24.20
CA SER A 167 49.86 -5.42 23.34
C SER A 167 48.82 -4.29 23.46
N GLY A 168 49.10 -3.16 22.80
CA GLY A 168 48.13 -2.10 22.61
C GLY A 168 46.86 -2.69 22.01
N ARG A 169 45.73 -2.54 22.71
CA ARG A 169 44.44 -2.99 22.17
C ARG A 169 44.16 -2.18 20.91
N LEU A 170 44.34 -2.82 19.76
CA LEU A 170 43.54 -2.53 18.58
C LEU A 170 42.09 -2.84 18.97
N THR A 171 41.44 -1.88 19.62
CA THR A 171 39.98 -1.78 19.64
C THR A 171 39.57 -1.62 18.20
N GLY A 172 39.27 -2.75 17.54
CA GLY A 172 38.83 -2.76 16.16
C GLY A 172 37.68 -1.78 16.04
N GLN A 173 37.87 -0.74 15.21
CA GLN A 173 36.78 0.12 14.83
C GLN A 173 35.80 -0.76 14.06
N MET A 174 34.77 -1.22 14.76
CA MET A 174 33.52 -1.65 14.13
C MET A 174 33.14 -0.50 13.20
N SER A 175 33.22 -0.74 11.89
CA SER A 175 32.91 0.27 10.89
C SER A 175 31.55 0.87 11.23
N ALA A 176 31.50 2.19 11.42
CA ALA A 176 30.28 2.87 11.84
C ALA A 176 29.16 2.52 10.85
N LYS A 177 28.15 1.80 11.35
CA LYS A 177 27.23 1.08 10.48
C LYS A 177 26.36 2.09 9.74
N ARG A 178 26.48 2.08 8.41
CA ARG A 178 25.92 3.10 7.54
C ARG A 178 24.42 3.31 7.79
N LYS A 179 24.03 4.55 8.04
CA LYS A 179 22.64 5.01 8.09
C LYS A 179 22.02 5.00 6.70
N VAL A 180 20.77 4.58 6.56
CA VAL A 180 20.07 4.56 5.26
C VAL A 180 18.69 5.20 5.40
N ALA A 181 18.44 6.26 4.62
CA ALA A 181 17.12 6.87 4.51
C ALA A 181 16.59 6.70 3.09
N VAL A 182 15.39 6.10 2.96
CA VAL A 182 14.64 6.02 1.70
C VAL A 182 13.45 6.94 1.82
N LEU A 183 13.43 8.02 1.04
CA LEU A 183 12.38 9.03 1.06
C LEU A 183 11.57 8.95 -0.24
N VAL A 184 10.27 8.68 -0.10
CA VAL A 184 9.35 8.43 -1.20
C VAL A 184 8.22 9.45 -1.17
N GLY A 185 8.13 10.27 -2.21
CA GLY A 185 6.87 10.92 -2.57
C GLY A 185 6.12 9.97 -3.50
N ASP A 186 4.92 9.55 -3.11
CA ASP A 186 4.12 8.61 -3.91
C ASP A 186 3.61 9.30 -5.18
N GLY A 187 3.53 8.56 -6.29
CA GLY A 187 2.93 9.02 -7.55
C GLY A 187 3.41 10.36 -8.15
N MET A 188 4.56 10.92 -7.71
CA MET A 188 5.04 12.26 -8.12
C MET A 188 5.20 12.40 -9.63
N GLY A 189 5.58 11.32 -10.32
CA GLY A 189 5.77 11.31 -11.76
C GLY A 189 4.47 11.50 -12.54
N ASP A 190 4.57 12.07 -13.74
CA ASP A 190 3.44 12.51 -14.55
C ASP A 190 3.74 12.47 -16.06
N GLU A 191 2.93 13.18 -16.84
CA GLU A 191 3.15 13.53 -18.25
C GLU A 191 3.08 15.07 -18.42
N PRO A 192 3.50 15.64 -19.57
CA PRO A 192 3.43 17.08 -19.80
C PRO A 192 2.01 17.66 -19.64
N VAL A 193 1.80 18.53 -18.66
CA VAL A 193 0.49 19.08 -18.30
C VAL A 193 0.29 20.45 -18.93
N ALA A 194 -0.85 20.65 -19.61
CA ALA A 194 -1.14 21.90 -20.34
C ALA A 194 -1.17 23.14 -19.44
N VAL A 195 -1.81 23.08 -18.26
CA VAL A 195 -1.86 24.20 -17.30
C VAL A 195 -0.49 24.53 -16.69
N LEU A 196 0.44 23.56 -16.68
CA LEU A 196 1.83 23.73 -16.26
C LEU A 196 2.75 24.17 -17.42
N GLY A 197 2.18 24.70 -18.51
CA GLY A 197 2.94 25.18 -19.67
C GLY A 197 3.58 24.08 -20.51
N GLY A 198 3.05 22.86 -20.46
CA GLY A 198 3.60 21.71 -21.18
C GLY A 198 4.78 21.04 -20.46
N LYS A 199 4.87 21.19 -19.13
CA LYS A 199 5.86 20.55 -18.25
C LYS A 199 5.18 19.55 -17.31
N THR A 200 5.96 18.64 -16.72
CA THR A 200 5.49 17.80 -15.61
C THR A 200 5.54 18.56 -14.27
N PRO A 201 4.82 18.10 -13.23
CA PRO A 201 4.91 18.67 -11.89
C PRO A 201 6.35 18.71 -11.32
N LEU A 202 7.15 17.67 -11.56
CA LEU A 202 8.56 17.61 -11.13
C LEU A 202 9.45 18.67 -11.82
N GLN A 203 9.16 19.00 -13.08
CA GLN A 203 9.85 20.05 -13.83
C GLN A 203 9.44 21.48 -13.43
N VAL A 204 8.26 21.66 -12.82
CA VAL A 204 7.78 22.96 -12.34
C VAL A 204 8.14 23.20 -10.87
N ALA A 205 8.04 22.16 -10.03
CA ALA A 205 8.25 22.26 -8.60
C ALA A 205 9.64 22.82 -8.24
N HIS A 206 9.68 23.68 -7.24
CA HIS A 206 10.90 24.17 -6.62
C HIS A 206 11.44 23.14 -5.62
N ILE A 207 12.23 22.19 -6.12
CA ILE A 207 12.78 21.04 -5.38
C ILE A 207 14.33 21.03 -5.28
N PRO A 208 14.95 22.04 -4.63
CA PRO A 208 16.40 22.19 -4.59
C PRO A 208 17.11 21.08 -3.80
N ALA A 209 16.50 20.52 -2.75
CA ALA A 209 17.14 19.44 -1.99
C ALA A 209 17.20 18.15 -2.81
N ILE A 210 16.11 17.79 -3.50
CA ILE A 210 16.07 16.61 -4.39
C ILE A 210 17.04 16.79 -5.57
N ARG A 211 17.06 17.98 -6.20
CA ARG A 211 18.00 18.27 -7.31
C ARG A 211 19.46 18.31 -6.86
N ARG A 212 19.74 18.68 -5.60
CA ARG A 212 21.09 18.61 -5.01
C ARG A 212 21.50 17.17 -4.67
N VAL A 213 20.58 16.30 -4.27
CA VAL A 213 20.84 14.84 -4.19
C VAL A 213 21.22 14.30 -5.57
N ALA A 214 20.46 14.68 -6.61
CA ALA A 214 20.74 14.28 -7.99
C ALA A 214 22.08 14.83 -8.53
N ALA A 215 22.51 16.02 -8.08
CA ALA A 215 23.76 16.67 -8.52
C ALA A 215 25.02 16.16 -7.81
N LEU A 216 24.93 15.81 -6.52
CA LEU A 216 26.07 15.39 -5.70
C LEU A 216 26.20 13.86 -5.57
N GLY A 217 25.18 13.12 -6.00
CA GLY A 217 25.12 11.66 -5.96
C GLY A 217 25.01 11.02 -7.35
N GLN A 218 24.06 10.10 -7.51
CA GLN A 218 23.69 9.50 -8.78
C GLN A 218 22.18 9.62 -9.00
N VAL A 219 21.76 9.78 -10.25
CA VAL A 219 20.35 9.89 -10.65
C VAL A 219 20.10 9.13 -11.95
N GLN A 220 18.99 8.41 -12.02
CA GLN A 220 18.58 7.60 -13.18
C GLN A 220 17.07 7.38 -13.21
N LEU A 221 16.55 6.88 -14.33
CA LEU A 221 15.21 6.27 -14.35
C LEU A 221 15.28 4.81 -13.89
N VAL A 222 14.21 4.32 -13.26
CA VAL A 222 14.02 2.91 -12.87
C VAL A 222 12.60 2.43 -13.19
N HIS A 223 12.43 1.12 -13.42
CA HIS A 223 11.12 0.48 -13.41
C HIS A 223 10.85 -0.08 -12.01
N THR A 224 9.85 0.43 -11.32
CA THR A 224 9.39 -0.03 -10.00
C THR A 224 8.45 -1.24 -10.08
N VAL A 225 7.76 -1.38 -11.22
CA VAL A 225 6.72 -2.39 -11.48
C VAL A 225 7.25 -3.41 -12.50
N PRO A 226 7.44 -4.69 -12.11
CA PRO A 226 7.85 -5.74 -13.05
C PRO A 226 6.82 -5.97 -14.17
N ALA A 227 7.33 -6.21 -15.39
CA ALA A 227 6.49 -6.46 -16.56
C ALA A 227 5.52 -7.64 -16.34
N GLY A 228 4.23 -7.40 -16.58
CA GLY A 228 3.13 -8.34 -16.36
C GLY A 228 2.36 -8.14 -15.05
N LEU A 229 2.82 -7.26 -14.15
CA LEU A 229 2.06 -6.81 -12.98
C LEU A 229 1.39 -5.45 -13.24
N ALA A 230 0.28 -5.20 -12.54
CA ALA A 230 -0.36 -3.88 -12.53
C ALA A 230 0.49 -2.87 -11.71
N PRO A 231 0.51 -1.58 -12.08
CA PRO A 231 1.31 -0.57 -11.40
C PRO A 231 0.68 -0.06 -10.10
N GLY A 232 0.33 -0.98 -9.19
CA GLY A 232 -0.15 -0.61 -7.85
C GLY A 232 1.00 -0.24 -6.90
N SER A 233 0.72 0.63 -5.93
CA SER A 233 1.68 1.02 -4.88
C SER A 233 2.10 -0.17 -4.00
N ASP A 234 1.34 -1.27 -4.00
CA ASP A 234 1.75 -2.57 -3.42
C ASP A 234 2.96 -3.15 -4.14
N VAL A 235 2.87 -3.30 -5.45
CA VAL A 235 3.94 -3.81 -6.31
C VAL A 235 5.13 -2.86 -6.31
N ALA A 236 4.88 -1.55 -6.42
CA ALA A 236 5.93 -0.52 -6.49
C ALA A 236 6.70 -0.34 -5.18
N ASN A 237 6.02 -0.17 -4.03
CA ASN A 237 6.70 -0.03 -2.74
C ASN A 237 7.37 -1.35 -2.30
N MET A 238 6.87 -2.52 -2.70
CA MET A 238 7.58 -3.80 -2.51
C MET A 238 8.93 -3.79 -3.25
N GLY A 239 8.96 -3.27 -4.47
CA GLY A 239 10.18 -3.02 -5.23
C GLY A 239 11.13 -2.03 -4.54
N LEU A 240 10.61 -0.90 -4.05
CA LEU A 240 11.38 0.11 -3.32
C LEU A 240 11.93 -0.36 -1.96
N LEU A 241 11.33 -1.41 -1.38
CA LEU A 241 11.84 -2.12 -0.20
C LEU A 241 12.83 -3.25 -0.56
N GLY A 242 13.19 -3.41 -1.84
CA GLY A 242 14.22 -4.35 -2.30
C GLY A 242 13.73 -5.78 -2.58
N TYR A 243 12.41 -6.01 -2.63
CA TYR A 243 11.84 -7.32 -2.96
C TYR A 243 11.38 -7.34 -4.41
N ASN A 244 11.72 -8.39 -5.16
CA ASN A 244 11.18 -8.56 -6.51
C ASN A 244 9.70 -8.95 -6.40
N ALA A 245 8.80 -8.03 -6.75
CA ALA A 245 7.37 -8.29 -6.69
C ALA A 245 6.93 -9.47 -7.57
N LYS A 246 7.64 -9.79 -8.65
CA LYS A 246 7.33 -10.98 -9.48
C LYS A 246 7.55 -12.31 -8.75
N GLU A 247 8.39 -12.33 -7.72
CA GLU A 247 8.68 -13.51 -6.89
C GLU A 247 7.82 -13.54 -5.60
N ASN A 248 7.50 -12.35 -5.06
CA ASN A 248 6.97 -12.20 -3.70
C ASN A 248 5.49 -11.76 -3.63
N TYR A 249 4.94 -11.16 -4.69
CA TYR A 249 3.58 -10.59 -4.66
C TYR A 249 2.50 -11.66 -4.85
N THR A 250 1.88 -12.07 -3.75
CA THR A 250 0.74 -13.00 -3.71
C THR A 250 -0.63 -12.33 -3.87
N GLY A 251 -0.71 -10.99 -3.78
CA GLY A 251 -1.95 -10.21 -3.91
C GLY A 251 -2.23 -9.23 -2.76
N ARG A 252 -2.88 -8.11 -3.07
CA ARG A 252 -3.06 -6.94 -2.17
C ARG A 252 -3.69 -7.27 -0.81
N ALA A 253 -4.70 -8.12 -0.76
CA ALA A 253 -5.37 -8.49 0.50
C ALA A 253 -4.43 -9.17 1.51
N ALA A 254 -3.37 -9.85 1.07
CA ALA A 254 -2.39 -10.46 1.97
C ALA A 254 -1.51 -9.41 2.66
N ILE A 255 -1.15 -8.34 1.95
CA ILE A 255 -0.43 -7.19 2.52
C ILE A 255 -1.33 -6.47 3.53
N GLU A 256 -2.59 -6.22 3.19
CA GLU A 256 -3.53 -5.57 4.11
C GLU A 256 -3.86 -6.43 5.33
N ALA A 257 -3.89 -7.77 5.19
CA ALA A 257 -4.02 -8.69 6.34
C ALA A 257 -2.80 -8.62 7.28
N ALA A 258 -1.59 -8.59 6.73
CA ALA A 258 -0.36 -8.44 7.52
C ALA A 258 -0.30 -7.08 8.23
N GLY A 259 -0.71 -5.99 7.56
CA GLY A 259 -0.82 -4.66 8.16
C GLY A 259 -1.85 -4.57 9.30
N ALA A 260 -2.93 -5.36 9.20
CA ALA A 260 -3.89 -5.57 10.28
C ALA A 260 -3.44 -6.60 11.34
N ARG A 261 -2.22 -7.16 11.20
CA ARG A 261 -1.66 -8.26 12.01
C ARG A 261 -2.58 -9.49 12.11
N ILE A 262 -3.32 -9.77 11.06
CA ILE A 262 -4.13 -10.97 10.90
C ILE A 262 -3.22 -12.08 10.35
N PRO A 263 -2.93 -13.15 11.10
CA PRO A 263 -2.12 -14.26 10.61
C PRO A 263 -2.85 -15.00 9.49
N LEU A 264 -2.09 -15.47 8.49
CA LEU A 264 -2.56 -16.31 7.40
C LEU A 264 -1.79 -17.62 7.40
N GLU A 265 -2.49 -18.75 7.42
CA GLU A 265 -1.89 -20.07 7.22
C GLU A 265 -1.49 -20.27 5.75
N ALA A 266 -0.61 -21.25 5.45
CA ALA A 266 -0.17 -21.53 4.08
C ALA A 266 -1.30 -21.93 3.10
N ALA A 267 -2.47 -22.33 3.63
CA ALA A 267 -3.68 -22.63 2.87
C ALA A 267 -4.67 -21.46 2.80
N ASP A 268 -4.44 -20.35 3.52
CA ASP A 268 -5.36 -19.21 3.57
C ASP A 268 -5.21 -18.29 2.36
N VAL A 269 -6.37 -17.81 1.90
CA VAL A 269 -6.50 -16.73 0.93
C VAL A 269 -7.24 -15.58 1.60
N ALA A 270 -6.62 -14.40 1.60
CA ALA A 270 -7.25 -13.16 2.00
C ALA A 270 -7.96 -12.53 0.80
N TYR A 271 -9.11 -11.89 1.02
CA TYR A 271 -9.85 -11.11 0.04
C TYR A 271 -10.18 -9.75 0.65
N ARG A 272 -9.93 -8.65 -0.08
CA ARG A 272 -10.53 -7.36 0.28
C ARG A 272 -12.04 -7.50 0.17
N THR A 273 -12.77 -6.89 1.07
CA THR A 273 -14.23 -6.91 1.07
C THR A 273 -14.72 -5.49 1.37
N ASN A 274 -15.39 -4.85 0.43
CA ASN A 274 -16.05 -3.58 0.70
C ASN A 274 -17.45 -3.82 1.27
N LEU A 275 -17.92 -2.93 2.15
CA LEU A 275 -19.34 -2.65 2.31
C LEU A 275 -19.76 -1.63 1.23
N VAL A 276 -20.81 -1.93 0.45
CA VAL A 276 -21.25 -1.10 -0.68
C VAL A 276 -22.75 -0.77 -0.62
N THR A 277 -23.16 0.33 -1.24
CA THR A 277 -24.55 0.63 -1.56
C THR A 277 -24.82 0.31 -3.03
N LEU A 278 -25.68 -0.68 -3.28
CA LEU A 278 -26.26 -0.93 -4.59
C LEU A 278 -27.72 -0.42 -4.60
N ALA A 279 -28.12 0.19 -5.71
CA ALA A 279 -29.51 0.54 -6.00
C ALA A 279 -29.80 0.20 -7.47
N ASP A 280 -30.97 -0.38 -7.74
CA ASP A 280 -31.45 -0.70 -9.10
C ASP A 280 -30.43 -1.42 -10.01
N GLY A 281 -29.65 -2.34 -9.41
CA GLY A 281 -28.61 -3.10 -10.11
C GLY A 281 -27.33 -2.32 -10.41
N GLN A 282 -27.14 -1.13 -9.86
CA GLN A 282 -25.99 -0.24 -10.07
C GLN A 282 -25.17 -0.02 -8.79
N MET A 283 -23.87 0.21 -8.93
CA MET A 283 -22.98 0.60 -7.83
C MET A 283 -23.19 2.08 -7.50
N LEU A 284 -24.15 2.37 -6.63
CA LEU A 284 -24.43 3.75 -6.18
C LEU A 284 -23.28 4.31 -5.32
N ASP A 285 -22.64 3.46 -4.52
CA ASP A 285 -21.50 3.85 -3.68
C ASP A 285 -20.63 2.66 -3.24
N TYR A 286 -19.33 2.70 -3.54
CA TYR A 286 -18.35 1.67 -3.13
C TYR A 286 -17.93 1.77 -1.64
N SER A 287 -18.29 2.87 -0.97
CA SER A 287 -17.97 3.20 0.44
C SER A 287 -19.16 3.07 1.39
N ALA A 288 -20.34 2.79 0.84
CA ALA A 288 -21.64 2.92 1.48
C ALA A 288 -21.90 4.31 2.12
N GLY A 289 -21.30 5.39 1.60
CA GLY A 289 -21.33 6.74 2.16
C GLY A 289 -20.39 6.86 3.37
N ASP A 290 -19.11 6.55 3.13
CA ASP A 290 -18.00 6.51 4.11
C ASP A 290 -18.45 6.01 5.49
N ILE A 291 -19.00 4.79 5.50
CA ILE A 291 -19.53 4.15 6.72
C ILE A 291 -18.46 4.09 7.82
N SER A 292 -18.80 4.49 9.05
CA SER A 292 -17.83 4.56 10.14
C SER A 292 -17.39 3.16 10.58
N ASN A 293 -16.21 3.06 11.23
CA ASN A 293 -15.72 1.80 11.79
C ASN A 293 -16.78 1.13 12.70
N GLU A 294 -17.46 1.90 13.55
CA GLU A 294 -18.47 1.40 14.49
C GLU A 294 -19.70 0.82 13.78
N GLU A 295 -20.27 1.55 12.82
CA GLU A 295 -21.39 1.07 11.98
C GLU A 295 -20.98 -0.18 11.17
N ALA A 296 -19.79 -0.17 10.59
CA ALA A 296 -19.29 -1.21 9.71
C ALA A 296 -18.91 -2.51 10.46
N HIS A 297 -18.28 -2.39 11.64
CA HIS A 297 -17.88 -3.55 12.46
C HIS A 297 -19.09 -4.29 13.02
N GLN A 298 -20.18 -3.60 13.33
CA GLN A 298 -21.45 -4.25 13.70
C GLN A 298 -22.01 -5.10 12.55
N LEU A 299 -22.01 -4.58 11.31
CA LEU A 299 -22.43 -5.33 10.12
C LEU A 299 -21.53 -6.55 9.85
N VAL A 300 -20.20 -6.40 10.00
CA VAL A 300 -19.25 -7.53 9.90
C VAL A 300 -19.47 -8.56 11.00
N ALA A 301 -19.81 -8.15 12.23
CA ALA A 301 -20.14 -9.06 13.32
C ALA A 301 -21.43 -9.85 13.03
N ALA A 302 -22.48 -9.18 12.53
CA ALA A 302 -23.73 -9.82 12.12
C ALA A 302 -23.52 -10.81 10.97
N LEU A 303 -22.72 -10.44 9.95
CA LEU A 303 -22.36 -11.34 8.86
C LEU A 303 -21.59 -12.56 9.37
N ASN A 304 -20.59 -12.37 10.24
CA ASN A 304 -19.88 -13.48 10.87
C ASN A 304 -20.80 -14.40 11.69
N ALA A 305 -21.78 -13.88 12.42
CA ALA A 305 -22.75 -14.71 13.16
C ALA A 305 -23.57 -15.61 12.22
N ALA A 306 -23.91 -15.12 11.02
CA ALA A 306 -24.58 -15.88 9.99
C ALA A 306 -23.67 -16.91 9.29
N VAL A 307 -22.41 -16.56 9.00
CA VAL A 307 -21.59 -17.26 7.99
C VAL A 307 -20.26 -17.86 8.47
N ALA A 308 -19.70 -17.40 9.59
CA ALA A 308 -18.36 -17.78 10.01
C ALA A 308 -18.29 -19.27 10.43
N ARG A 309 -17.19 -19.92 10.06
CA ARG A 309 -16.91 -21.34 10.30
C ARG A 309 -15.39 -21.56 10.36
N ASP A 310 -14.95 -22.78 10.65
CA ASP A 310 -13.53 -23.09 10.50
C ASP A 310 -13.07 -22.79 9.05
N GLY A 311 -11.92 -22.15 8.93
CA GLY A 311 -11.39 -21.69 7.65
C GLY A 311 -12.22 -20.65 6.89
N LEU A 312 -13.22 -19.96 7.47
CA LEU A 312 -13.90 -18.83 6.80
C LEU A 312 -14.37 -17.78 7.82
N ARG A 313 -13.79 -16.57 7.77
CA ARG A 313 -14.08 -15.46 8.68
C ARG A 313 -13.90 -14.09 8.04
N PHE A 314 -14.80 -13.14 8.33
CA PHE A 314 -14.64 -11.73 8.00
C PHE A 314 -13.97 -10.96 9.15
N HIS A 315 -13.11 -10.01 8.84
CA HIS A 315 -12.36 -9.18 9.78
C HIS A 315 -12.64 -7.69 9.49
N GLY A 316 -13.04 -6.95 10.53
CA GLY A 316 -13.33 -5.52 10.44
C GLY A 316 -12.07 -4.70 10.24
N GLY A 317 -11.97 -4.02 9.10
CA GLY A 317 -10.90 -3.06 8.79
C GLY A 317 -11.37 -1.61 8.95
N VAL A 318 -10.81 -0.68 8.17
CA VAL A 318 -11.10 0.77 8.26
C VAL A 318 -12.26 1.18 7.35
N SER A 319 -13.26 1.85 7.95
CA SER A 319 -14.48 2.29 7.28
C SER A 319 -15.15 1.14 6.51
N TYR A 320 -15.48 1.31 5.24
CA TYR A 320 -16.02 0.27 4.36
C TYR A 320 -15.05 -0.85 4.00
N ARG A 321 -13.75 -0.72 4.30
CA ARG A 321 -12.69 -1.64 3.82
C ARG A 321 -12.47 -2.74 4.86
N HIS A 322 -12.74 -3.99 4.48
CA HIS A 322 -12.64 -5.15 5.35
C HIS A 322 -11.88 -6.29 4.66
N LEU A 323 -11.64 -7.37 5.41
CA LEU A 323 -11.00 -8.58 4.88
C LEU A 323 -11.89 -9.81 5.11
N LEU A 324 -11.86 -10.75 4.16
CA LEU A 324 -12.33 -12.12 4.32
C LEU A 324 -11.10 -13.02 4.28
N ILE A 325 -10.89 -13.84 5.31
CA ILE A 325 -9.87 -14.90 5.31
C ILE A 325 -10.59 -16.22 5.08
N TRP A 326 -10.12 -16.97 4.07
CA TRP A 326 -10.71 -18.25 3.68
C TRP A 326 -9.64 -19.30 3.37
N ARG A 327 -9.56 -20.33 4.22
CA ARG A 327 -8.73 -21.52 4.04
C ARG A 327 -9.20 -22.30 2.82
N ASN A 328 -8.29 -22.54 1.87
CA ASN A 328 -8.58 -23.08 0.54
C ASN A 328 -9.63 -22.25 -0.25
N GLY A 329 -9.57 -20.92 -0.11
CA GLY A 329 -10.35 -20.00 -0.94
C GLY A 329 -10.04 -20.13 -2.44
N PRO A 330 -11.00 -19.89 -3.36
CA PRO A 330 -10.76 -19.92 -4.80
C PRO A 330 -9.84 -18.77 -5.28
N LEU A 331 -8.89 -19.09 -6.16
CA LEU A 331 -7.82 -18.18 -6.61
C LEU A 331 -7.90 -17.83 -8.11
N GLU A 332 -8.69 -18.55 -8.89
CA GLU A 332 -8.82 -18.35 -10.35
C GLU A 332 -10.05 -17.49 -10.68
N LEU A 333 -10.29 -16.47 -9.86
CA LEU A 333 -11.46 -15.61 -9.91
C LEU A 333 -11.17 -14.25 -10.54
N VAL A 334 -12.10 -13.77 -11.36
CA VAL A 334 -12.20 -12.36 -11.74
C VAL A 334 -13.12 -11.67 -10.73
N LEU A 335 -12.54 -10.82 -9.88
CA LEU A 335 -13.24 -9.98 -8.90
C LEU A 335 -12.91 -8.51 -9.16
N THR A 336 -13.82 -7.76 -9.80
CA THR A 336 -13.61 -6.35 -10.13
C THR A 336 -13.59 -5.47 -8.87
N PRO A 337 -12.63 -4.53 -8.72
CA PRO A 337 -12.66 -3.56 -7.64
C PRO A 337 -13.91 -2.66 -7.67
N PRO A 338 -14.63 -2.45 -6.56
CA PRO A 338 -15.93 -1.77 -6.57
C PRO A 338 -15.85 -0.28 -6.91
N HIS A 339 -14.71 0.36 -6.67
CA HIS A 339 -14.50 1.78 -6.97
C HIS A 339 -14.37 2.05 -8.48
N GLU A 340 -13.83 1.11 -9.25
CA GLU A 340 -13.76 1.20 -10.73
C GLU A 340 -15.14 1.19 -11.38
N ILE A 341 -16.17 0.68 -10.69
CA ILE A 341 -17.52 0.50 -11.23
C ILE A 341 -18.56 1.44 -10.62
N SER A 342 -18.12 2.47 -9.89
CA SER A 342 -18.95 3.56 -9.38
C SER A 342 -19.87 4.14 -10.47
N GLY A 343 -21.17 4.19 -10.22
CA GLY A 343 -22.19 4.65 -11.17
C GLY A 343 -22.47 3.72 -12.35
N LYS A 344 -21.97 2.47 -12.35
CA LYS A 344 -22.17 1.48 -13.43
C LYS A 344 -23.09 0.33 -12.99
N PRO A 345 -23.83 -0.30 -13.92
CA PRO A 345 -24.55 -1.54 -13.67
C PRO A 345 -23.61 -2.69 -13.26
N VAL A 346 -23.88 -3.37 -12.14
CA VAL A 346 -22.94 -4.34 -11.55
C VAL A 346 -22.96 -5.72 -12.21
N ALA A 347 -24.00 -6.06 -12.98
CA ALA A 347 -24.20 -7.41 -13.52
C ALA A 347 -23.02 -7.91 -14.37
N GLY A 348 -22.35 -7.00 -15.10
CA GLY A 348 -21.15 -7.32 -15.89
C GLY A 348 -19.87 -7.54 -15.06
N PHE A 349 -19.89 -7.20 -13.77
CA PHE A 349 -18.71 -7.14 -12.88
C PHE A 349 -18.82 -8.05 -11.64
N LEU A 350 -19.92 -8.80 -11.52
CA LEU A 350 -20.07 -9.85 -10.51
C LEU A 350 -18.95 -10.92 -10.64
N PRO A 351 -18.63 -11.65 -9.56
CA PRO A 351 -17.62 -12.72 -9.55
C PRO A 351 -17.76 -13.71 -10.70
N LYS A 352 -16.63 -14.05 -11.34
CA LYS A 352 -16.53 -15.06 -12.42
C LYS A 352 -15.32 -15.96 -12.21
N GLY A 353 -15.37 -17.17 -12.75
CA GLY A 353 -14.32 -18.20 -12.62
C GLY A 353 -14.79 -19.38 -11.78
N PRO A 354 -13.91 -20.37 -11.53
CA PRO A 354 -14.24 -21.54 -10.71
C PRO A 354 -14.65 -21.14 -9.29
N ARG A 355 -15.75 -21.72 -8.78
CA ARG A 355 -16.29 -21.47 -7.43
C ARG A 355 -16.82 -20.04 -7.20
N ALA A 356 -17.08 -19.27 -8.26
CA ALA A 356 -17.68 -17.94 -8.18
C ALA A 356 -19.10 -17.97 -7.57
N GLU A 357 -19.82 -19.08 -7.68
CA GLU A 357 -21.13 -19.29 -7.09
C GLU A 357 -21.12 -19.22 -5.55
N GLU A 358 -20.03 -19.63 -4.89
CA GLU A 358 -19.89 -19.46 -3.44
C GLU A 358 -19.76 -17.97 -3.07
N PHE A 359 -19.06 -17.16 -3.89
CA PHE A 359 -18.96 -15.71 -3.68
C PHE A 359 -20.28 -14.98 -3.93
N LEU A 360 -21.00 -15.34 -4.99
CA LEU A 360 -22.36 -14.83 -5.25
C LEU A 360 -23.30 -15.15 -4.07
N ALA A 361 -23.17 -16.34 -3.50
CA ALA A 361 -23.93 -16.77 -2.33
C ALA A 361 -23.53 -16.04 -1.03
N LEU A 362 -22.25 -15.68 -0.82
CA LEU A 362 -21.83 -14.78 0.26
C LEU A 362 -22.41 -13.37 0.09
N MET A 363 -22.38 -12.84 -1.13
CA MET A 363 -22.93 -11.52 -1.46
C MET A 363 -24.45 -11.47 -1.23
N ASP A 364 -25.18 -12.49 -1.67
CA ASP A 364 -26.63 -12.58 -1.42
C ASP A 364 -27.00 -12.80 0.06
N LEU A 365 -26.25 -13.63 0.79
CA LEU A 365 -26.43 -13.77 2.24
C LEU A 365 -26.23 -12.41 2.95
N SER A 366 -25.24 -11.62 2.52
CA SER A 366 -25.03 -10.29 3.10
C SER A 366 -26.19 -9.33 2.85
N ARG A 367 -26.88 -9.39 1.70
CA ARG A 367 -28.11 -8.60 1.46
C ARG A 367 -29.16 -8.90 2.52
N HIS A 368 -29.42 -10.18 2.76
CA HIS A 368 -30.41 -10.63 3.73
C HIS A 368 -30.04 -10.25 5.18
N VAL A 369 -28.77 -10.35 5.55
CA VAL A 369 -28.28 -9.95 6.89
C VAL A 369 -28.32 -8.42 7.07
N PHE A 370 -28.06 -7.64 6.03
CA PHE A 370 -27.92 -6.19 6.13
C PHE A 370 -29.25 -5.42 5.96
N ALA A 371 -30.22 -5.93 5.20
CA ALA A 371 -31.45 -5.22 4.86
C ALA A 371 -32.18 -4.61 6.07
N GLU A 372 -32.41 -5.41 7.11
CA GLU A 372 -33.13 -5.01 8.32
C GLU A 372 -32.22 -4.74 9.53
N HIS A 373 -30.90 -4.66 9.31
CA HIS A 373 -29.94 -4.45 10.39
C HIS A 373 -30.12 -3.05 11.02
N PRO A 374 -30.08 -2.91 12.37
CA PRO A 374 -30.31 -1.62 13.05
C PRO A 374 -29.47 -0.47 12.50
N VAL A 375 -28.18 -0.72 12.21
CA VAL A 375 -27.28 0.26 11.57
C VAL A 375 -27.85 0.82 10.27
N ASN A 376 -28.39 -0.01 9.38
CA ASN A 376 -28.91 0.46 8.09
C ASN A 376 -30.23 1.21 8.26
N ARG A 377 -31.11 0.77 9.17
CA ARG A 377 -32.33 1.50 9.53
C ARG A 377 -32.00 2.88 10.10
N GLU A 378 -31.00 2.99 10.96
CA GLU A 378 -30.53 4.26 11.53
C GLU A 378 -29.83 5.15 10.50
N ARG A 379 -29.00 4.59 9.61
CA ARG A 379 -28.39 5.32 8.50
C ARG A 379 -29.44 5.92 7.58
N LEU A 380 -30.45 5.14 7.19
CA LEU A 380 -31.59 5.60 6.38
C LEU A 380 -32.39 6.70 7.11
N ALA A 381 -32.68 6.54 8.40
CA ALA A 381 -33.36 7.56 9.21
C ALA A 381 -32.57 8.88 9.33
N LYS A 382 -31.24 8.82 9.19
CA LYS A 382 -30.32 9.98 9.15
C LYS A 382 -30.02 10.47 7.72
N GLY A 383 -30.70 9.97 6.70
CA GLY A 383 -30.46 10.32 5.29
C GLY A 383 -29.13 9.82 4.71
N LYS A 384 -28.40 8.96 5.44
CA LYS A 384 -27.15 8.34 4.97
C LYS A 384 -27.46 7.13 4.08
N ARG A 385 -26.53 6.83 3.16
CA ARG A 385 -26.56 5.60 2.35
C ARG A 385 -26.41 4.34 3.24
N PRO A 386 -27.24 3.29 3.07
CA PRO A 386 -27.07 2.02 3.77
C PRO A 386 -26.01 1.14 3.09
N ALA A 387 -25.32 0.29 3.86
CA ALA A 387 -24.49 -0.78 3.31
C ALA A 387 -25.39 -1.95 2.91
N THR A 388 -25.72 -2.09 1.63
CA THR A 388 -26.71 -3.07 1.14
C THR A 388 -26.15 -4.47 0.95
N GLN A 389 -24.85 -4.61 0.70
CA GLN A 389 -24.15 -5.91 0.65
C GLN A 389 -22.63 -5.77 0.77
N ILE A 390 -21.95 -6.91 0.89
CA ILE A 390 -20.50 -7.01 0.67
C ILE A 390 -20.16 -6.99 -0.83
N TRP A 391 -18.90 -6.64 -1.12
CA TRP A 391 -18.27 -6.78 -2.42
C TRP A 391 -16.80 -7.27 -2.29
N PRO A 392 -16.53 -8.57 -2.46
CA PRO A 392 -15.17 -9.15 -2.35
C PRO A 392 -14.30 -8.93 -3.60
N TRP A 393 -13.01 -8.63 -3.43
CA TRP A 393 -12.04 -8.35 -4.50
C TRP A 393 -10.57 -8.42 -4.05
N GLY A 394 -9.62 -8.20 -4.98
CA GLY A 394 -8.21 -7.89 -4.66
C GLY A 394 -7.46 -8.94 -3.83
N PHE A 395 -7.76 -10.21 -4.05
CA PHE A 395 -7.34 -11.33 -3.20
C PHE A 395 -5.84 -11.62 -3.22
N GLY A 396 -5.36 -12.42 -2.27
CA GLY A 396 -4.01 -12.98 -2.26
C GLY A 396 -3.79 -14.07 -1.22
N LYS A 397 -2.87 -15.01 -1.49
CA LYS A 397 -2.41 -16.01 -0.51
C LYS A 397 -1.57 -15.37 0.60
N ALA A 398 -1.41 -16.07 1.72
CA ALA A 398 -0.36 -15.79 2.71
C ALA A 398 0.97 -15.36 2.06
N MET A 399 1.45 -14.17 2.40
CA MET A 399 2.70 -13.60 1.91
C MET A 399 3.79 -13.73 2.99
N ALA A 400 5.02 -14.01 2.58
CA ALA A 400 6.18 -13.96 3.45
C ALA A 400 7.30 -13.22 2.72
N LEU A 401 7.93 -12.26 3.40
CA LEU A 401 9.14 -11.59 2.93
C LEU A 401 10.30 -12.00 3.85
N GLU A 402 11.48 -12.22 3.27
CA GLU A 402 12.71 -12.38 4.04
C GLU A 402 12.99 -11.06 4.80
N ARG A 403 13.19 -11.11 6.12
CA ARG A 403 13.12 -9.89 6.94
C ARG A 403 14.35 -9.01 6.75
N TYR A 404 14.19 -7.69 6.86
CA TYR A 404 15.28 -6.70 6.73
C TYR A 404 16.56 -7.03 7.55
N PRO A 405 16.46 -7.44 8.83
CA PRO A 405 17.64 -7.78 9.63
C PRO A 405 18.37 -9.04 9.16
N ASP A 406 17.70 -9.91 8.42
CA ASP A 406 18.23 -11.19 7.93
C ASP A 406 18.77 -11.02 6.49
N ARG A 407 18.02 -10.31 5.64
CA ARG A 407 18.31 -10.04 4.22
C ARG A 407 19.39 -8.98 3.96
N TYR A 408 19.43 -7.94 4.78
CA TYR A 408 20.30 -6.76 4.63
C TYR A 408 21.11 -6.45 5.91
N GLY A 409 20.88 -7.16 7.01
CA GLY A 409 21.46 -6.83 8.31
C GLY A 409 20.89 -5.56 8.97
N LEU A 410 19.97 -4.85 8.30
CA LEU A 410 19.46 -3.54 8.71
C LEU A 410 18.29 -3.64 9.69
N ARG A 411 18.22 -2.70 10.65
CA ARG A 411 17.09 -2.51 11.56
C ARG A 411 16.57 -1.08 11.42
N GLY A 412 15.26 -0.88 11.55
CA GLY A 412 14.65 0.41 11.26
C GLY A 412 13.13 0.38 11.24
N GLY A 413 12.54 1.46 10.74
CA GLY A 413 11.09 1.63 10.65
C GLY A 413 10.58 2.27 9.37
N VAL A 414 9.26 2.25 9.23
CA VAL A 414 8.50 2.76 8.09
C VAL A 414 7.49 3.79 8.58
N ILE A 415 7.52 4.98 7.99
CA ILE A 415 6.68 6.13 8.34
C ILE A 415 5.74 6.39 7.17
N THR A 416 4.45 6.07 7.32
CA THR A 416 3.45 6.17 6.26
C THR A 416 2.04 6.46 6.81
N ALA A 417 1.21 7.07 5.96
CA ALA A 417 -0.22 7.22 6.19
C ALA A 417 -1.03 5.97 5.73
N VAL A 418 -0.42 5.10 4.90
CA VAL A 418 -1.13 4.13 4.05
C VAL A 418 -1.03 2.72 4.61
N ASP A 419 -2.18 2.09 4.84
CA ASP A 419 -2.27 0.74 5.42
C ASP A 419 -1.52 -0.34 4.62
N LEU A 420 -1.39 -0.13 3.31
CA LEU A 420 -0.66 -1.02 2.40
C LEU A 420 0.86 -1.02 2.66
N VAL A 421 1.44 0.18 2.82
CA VAL A 421 2.86 0.36 3.12
C VAL A 421 3.16 -0.06 4.57
N ARG A 422 2.19 0.07 5.50
CA ARG A 422 2.26 -0.56 6.83
C ARG A 422 2.30 -2.08 6.74
N GLY A 423 1.49 -2.68 5.88
CA GLY A 423 1.50 -4.14 5.66
C GLY A 423 2.83 -4.66 5.12
N LEU A 424 3.45 -3.95 4.18
CA LEU A 424 4.79 -4.27 3.70
C LEU A 424 5.84 -4.17 4.82
N ALA A 425 5.75 -3.17 5.70
CA ALA A 425 6.65 -3.01 6.84
C ALA A 425 6.54 -4.19 7.84
N GLU A 426 5.32 -4.59 8.22
CA GLU A 426 5.08 -5.75 9.09
C GLU A 426 5.62 -7.05 8.45
N LEU A 427 5.36 -7.26 7.15
CA LEU A 427 5.84 -8.43 6.39
C LEU A 427 7.38 -8.54 6.36
N CYS A 428 8.07 -7.42 6.14
CA CYS A 428 9.53 -7.39 6.08
C CYS A 428 10.21 -7.18 7.45
N GLY A 429 9.43 -7.08 8.53
CA GLY A 429 9.92 -7.00 9.90
C GLY A 429 10.49 -5.65 10.34
N LEU A 430 10.04 -4.54 9.73
CA LEU A 430 10.35 -3.17 10.12
C LEU A 430 9.29 -2.59 11.07
N GLU A 431 9.68 -1.63 11.92
CA GLU A 431 8.76 -0.94 12.84
C GLU A 431 7.81 0.00 12.09
N VAL A 432 6.49 -0.18 12.17
CA VAL A 432 5.53 0.85 11.70
C VAL A 432 5.52 2.00 12.72
N ILE A 433 6.07 3.15 12.33
CA ILE A 433 6.20 4.33 13.21
C ILE A 433 5.00 5.27 12.97
N PRO A 434 4.10 5.44 13.96
CA PRO A 434 2.94 6.33 13.83
C PRO A 434 3.34 7.80 14.00
N VAL A 435 2.72 8.68 13.21
CA VAL A 435 2.91 10.13 13.26
C VAL A 435 1.56 10.82 13.40
N ALA A 436 1.39 11.63 14.44
CA ALA A 436 0.16 12.39 14.66
C ALA A 436 -0.06 13.40 13.51
N GLY A 437 -1.26 13.40 12.93
CA GLY A 437 -1.59 14.23 11.76
C GLY A 437 -1.03 13.75 10.42
N ALA A 438 -0.44 12.55 10.33
CA ALA A 438 -0.03 11.98 9.04
C ALA A 438 -1.24 11.43 8.26
N THR A 439 -1.92 12.31 7.51
CA THR A 439 -2.94 11.96 6.51
C THR A 439 -2.29 11.46 5.21
N GLY A 440 -3.09 10.93 4.29
CA GLY A 440 -2.67 10.70 2.89
C GLY A 440 -2.76 11.95 2.00
N TRP A 441 -3.26 13.07 2.54
CA TRP A 441 -3.65 14.24 1.77
C TRP A 441 -2.62 15.38 1.89
N ILE A 442 -2.80 16.48 1.14
CA ILE A 442 -1.85 17.61 1.09
C ILE A 442 -1.69 18.39 2.42
N ASP A 443 -2.54 18.12 3.40
CA ASP A 443 -2.49 18.64 4.76
C ASP A 443 -1.70 17.75 5.75
N THR A 444 -1.12 16.65 5.26
CA THR A 444 -0.37 15.68 6.06
C THR A 444 0.78 16.33 6.84
N ASN A 445 1.06 15.82 8.04
CA ASN A 445 2.14 16.34 8.89
C ASN A 445 3.54 15.95 8.34
N TYR A 446 3.99 16.60 7.26
CA TYR A 446 5.31 16.42 6.64
C TYR A 446 6.45 16.55 7.67
N ALA A 447 6.47 17.64 8.43
CA ALA A 447 7.50 17.90 9.44
C ALA A 447 7.51 16.84 10.55
N GLY A 448 6.35 16.34 10.97
CA GLY A 448 6.24 15.21 11.90
C GLY A 448 6.79 13.90 11.33
N LYS A 449 6.61 13.64 10.03
CA LYS A 449 7.23 12.50 9.34
C LYS A 449 8.76 12.63 9.31
N ALA A 450 9.27 13.83 9.03
CA ALA A 450 10.71 14.10 9.04
C ALA A 450 11.32 13.93 10.44
N GLN A 451 10.70 14.49 11.48
CA GLN A 451 11.17 14.35 12.86
C GLN A 451 11.18 12.89 13.31
N ALA A 452 10.10 12.14 13.05
CA ALA A 452 10.03 10.72 13.34
C ALA A 452 11.10 9.89 12.60
N ALA A 453 11.52 10.33 11.41
CA ALA A 453 12.59 9.69 10.65
C ALA A 453 13.98 9.93 11.25
N ILE A 454 14.25 11.17 11.68
CA ILE A 454 15.46 11.53 12.42
C ILE A 454 15.54 10.73 13.73
N ASP A 455 14.44 10.64 14.48
CA ASP A 455 14.38 9.86 15.73
C ASP A 455 14.38 8.33 15.51
N CYS A 456 14.12 7.86 14.28
CA CYS A 456 14.38 6.48 13.88
C CYS A 456 15.89 6.25 13.66
N LEU A 457 16.53 7.09 12.84
CA LEU A 457 17.95 6.98 12.50
C LEU A 457 18.87 7.12 13.73
N ARG A 458 18.48 7.91 14.74
CA ARG A 458 19.18 7.99 16.04
C ARG A 458 19.24 6.66 16.81
N ARG A 459 18.29 5.74 16.58
CA ARG A 459 18.18 4.46 17.30
C ARG A 459 18.32 3.21 16.42
N SER A 460 18.61 3.38 15.13
CA SER A 460 18.54 2.30 14.12
C SER A 460 19.40 2.62 12.89
N ASP A 461 19.43 1.68 11.94
CA ASP A 461 20.27 1.78 10.74
C ASP A 461 19.49 2.29 9.53
N PHE A 462 18.17 2.10 9.50
CA PHE A 462 17.31 2.30 8.33
C PHE A 462 16.05 3.10 8.66
N VAL A 463 15.57 3.91 7.71
CA VAL A 463 14.21 4.45 7.71
C VAL A 463 13.64 4.54 6.29
N TYR A 464 12.35 4.22 6.16
CA TYR A 464 11.55 4.47 4.95
C TYR A 464 10.47 5.51 5.27
N VAL A 465 10.46 6.63 4.55
CA VAL A 465 9.47 7.70 4.74
C VAL A 465 8.63 7.84 3.49
N HIS A 466 7.32 7.73 3.64
CA HIS A 466 6.36 7.68 2.55
C HIS A 466 5.33 8.82 2.64
N VAL A 467 5.11 9.49 1.52
CA VAL A 467 4.25 10.68 1.39
C VAL A 467 3.31 10.55 0.19
N GLU A 468 2.11 10.02 0.47
CA GLU A 468 0.98 9.83 -0.46
C GLU A 468 0.53 11.09 -1.22
N ALA A 469 0.70 12.28 -0.64
CA ALA A 469 0.02 13.50 -1.09
C ALA A 469 0.13 13.84 -2.60
N PRO A 470 1.26 13.64 -3.30
CA PRO A 470 1.35 13.93 -4.73
C PRO A 470 0.54 12.96 -5.60
N ASP A 471 0.42 11.69 -5.20
CA ASP A 471 -0.39 10.68 -5.88
C ASP A 471 -1.88 11.04 -5.83
N GLU A 472 -2.41 11.26 -4.62
CA GLU A 472 -3.80 11.63 -4.39
C GLU A 472 -4.19 12.91 -5.16
N CYS A 473 -3.27 13.88 -5.29
CA CYS A 473 -3.45 15.05 -6.15
C CYS A 473 -3.52 14.67 -7.65
N GLY A 474 -2.66 13.76 -8.12
CA GLY A 474 -2.71 13.19 -9.46
C GLY A 474 -4.03 12.45 -9.74
N HIS A 475 -4.51 11.65 -8.79
CA HIS A 475 -5.79 10.94 -8.85
C HIS A 475 -7.01 11.88 -8.94
N LYS A 476 -6.99 13.05 -8.30
CA LYS A 476 -8.05 14.06 -8.51
C LYS A 476 -7.81 14.92 -9.76
N GLY A 477 -6.63 14.85 -10.37
CA GLY A 477 -6.20 15.71 -11.48
C GLY A 477 -5.95 17.16 -11.07
N MET A 478 -5.46 17.37 -9.84
CA MET A 478 -5.19 18.67 -9.23
C MET A 478 -3.71 19.04 -9.43
N ALA A 479 -3.43 19.80 -10.49
CA ALA A 479 -2.07 20.05 -10.97
C ALA A 479 -1.23 20.92 -10.02
N GLU A 480 -1.80 22.04 -9.56
CA GLU A 480 -1.13 22.99 -8.66
C GLU A 480 -0.95 22.38 -7.26
N GLU A 481 -1.93 21.60 -6.79
CA GLU A 481 -1.83 20.79 -5.58
C GLU A 481 -0.69 19.77 -5.68
N LYS A 482 -0.54 19.05 -6.82
CA LYS A 482 0.52 18.06 -6.99
C LYS A 482 1.91 18.71 -6.97
N VAL A 483 2.09 19.86 -7.64
CA VAL A 483 3.32 20.66 -7.55
C VAL A 483 3.60 21.07 -6.09
N ARG A 484 2.61 21.64 -5.40
CA ARG A 484 2.73 22.05 -3.99
C ARG A 484 3.02 20.89 -3.03
N ALA A 485 2.48 19.69 -3.30
CA ALA A 485 2.73 18.48 -2.53
C ALA A 485 4.19 17.98 -2.68
N ILE A 486 4.74 18.07 -3.90
CA ILE A 486 6.14 17.77 -4.23
C ILE A 486 7.08 18.77 -3.55
N GLU A 487 6.80 20.07 -3.62
CA GLU A 487 7.58 21.12 -2.94
C GLU A 487 7.54 20.99 -1.42
N ASN A 488 6.41 20.57 -0.85
CA ASN A 488 6.31 20.26 0.57
C ASN A 488 7.13 19.03 0.95
N PHE A 489 7.18 18.00 0.10
CA PHE A 489 8.03 16.82 0.33
C PHE A 489 9.53 17.17 0.31
N ASP A 490 10.00 17.95 -0.68
CA ASP A 490 11.39 18.45 -0.71
C ASP A 490 11.71 19.26 0.56
N ARG A 491 10.96 20.34 0.80
CA ARG A 491 11.28 21.34 1.83
C ARG A 491 11.05 20.86 3.25
N GLN A 492 10.07 19.99 3.48
CA GLN A 492 9.64 19.57 4.82
C GLN A 492 9.98 18.11 5.16
N VAL A 493 10.51 17.32 4.22
CA VAL A 493 10.98 15.95 4.48
C VAL A 493 12.41 15.73 3.99
N VAL A 494 12.70 15.95 2.70
CA VAL A 494 14.03 15.66 2.14
C VAL A 494 15.11 16.56 2.74
N ALA A 495 14.90 17.88 2.73
CA ALA A 495 15.83 18.85 3.29
C ALA A 495 16.14 18.63 4.79
N PRO A 496 15.16 18.52 5.71
CA PRO A 496 15.46 18.34 7.13
C PRO A 496 16.06 16.97 7.48
N VAL A 497 15.63 15.87 6.83
CA VAL A 497 16.23 14.54 7.08
C VAL A 497 17.68 14.49 6.56
N TRP A 498 17.97 15.10 5.41
CA TRP A 498 19.33 15.19 4.91
C TRP A 498 20.22 16.08 5.80
N ALA A 499 19.71 17.24 6.24
CA ALA A 499 20.45 18.13 7.14
C ALA A 499 20.81 17.44 8.47
N ALA A 500 19.94 16.60 9.01
CA ALA A 500 20.24 15.79 10.18
C ALA A 500 21.30 14.72 9.91
N LEU A 501 21.27 14.04 8.76
CA LEU A 501 22.27 13.04 8.37
C LEU A 501 23.68 13.64 8.17
N GLU A 502 23.80 14.84 7.62
CA GLU A 502 25.08 15.57 7.57
C GLU A 502 25.53 16.04 8.97
N ALA A 503 24.60 16.46 9.82
CA ALA A 503 24.91 16.99 11.16
C ALA A 503 25.33 15.90 12.16
N ASP A 504 24.76 14.69 12.09
CA ASP A 504 25.16 13.53 12.91
C ASP A 504 26.57 13.03 12.51
N GLY A 505 27.03 13.30 11.28
CA GLY A 505 28.41 13.03 10.84
C GLY A 505 28.78 11.55 10.65
N GLU A 506 27.85 10.62 10.86
CA GLU A 506 28.05 9.20 10.58
C GLU A 506 27.93 8.87 9.09
N PRO A 507 28.60 7.80 8.58
CA PRO A 507 28.43 7.32 7.22
C PRO A 507 26.95 7.09 6.89
N TYR A 508 26.45 7.69 5.82
CA TYR A 508 25.04 7.53 5.43
C TYR A 508 24.86 7.29 3.92
N ARG A 509 23.67 6.81 3.55
CA ARG A 509 23.12 6.80 2.18
C ARG A 509 21.70 7.35 2.21
N LEU A 510 21.46 8.43 1.47
CA LEU A 510 20.14 9.03 1.28
C LEU A 510 19.65 8.65 -0.12
N ILE A 511 18.47 8.04 -0.21
CA ILE A 511 17.76 7.68 -1.44
C ILE A 511 16.49 8.54 -1.52
N VAL A 512 16.22 9.13 -2.68
CA VAL A 512 14.99 9.87 -2.99
C VAL A 512 14.39 9.35 -4.29
N CYS A 513 13.10 8.99 -4.26
CA CYS A 513 12.40 8.44 -5.41
C CYS A 513 10.90 8.75 -5.39
N THR A 514 10.24 8.39 -6.49
CA THR A 514 8.78 8.14 -6.56
C THR A 514 8.57 6.67 -6.93
N ASP A 515 7.45 6.10 -6.51
CA ASP A 515 7.17 4.67 -6.66
C ASP A 515 6.42 4.33 -7.96
N HIS A 516 5.54 5.20 -8.45
CA HIS A 516 5.02 5.16 -9.82
C HIS A 516 4.80 6.58 -10.36
N ARG A 517 4.22 6.67 -11.56
CA ARG A 517 3.61 7.90 -12.08
C ARG A 517 2.11 7.81 -11.89
N THR A 518 1.47 8.91 -11.50
CA THR A 518 0.01 9.05 -11.52
C THR A 518 -0.34 10.31 -12.30
N PRO A 519 -0.39 10.23 -13.65
CA PRO A 519 -0.50 11.41 -14.48
C PRO A 519 -1.84 12.12 -14.31
N ILE A 520 -1.80 13.45 -14.14
CA ILE A 520 -2.96 14.33 -13.89
C ILE A 520 -4.07 14.15 -14.95
N ALA A 521 -3.68 13.87 -16.20
CA ALA A 521 -4.61 13.62 -17.32
C ALA A 521 -5.25 12.21 -17.29
N LYS A 522 -4.57 11.22 -16.70
CA LYS A 522 -5.03 9.81 -16.62
C LYS A 522 -5.76 9.50 -15.31
N ARG A 523 -5.46 10.22 -14.23
CA ARG A 523 -6.04 10.05 -12.88
C ARG A 523 -5.93 8.63 -12.33
N GLY A 524 -4.83 7.96 -12.67
CA GLY A 524 -4.50 6.60 -12.25
C GLY A 524 -3.07 6.26 -12.64
N HIS A 525 -2.52 5.22 -12.02
CA HIS A 525 -1.10 4.92 -12.09
C HIS A 525 -0.67 4.41 -13.47
N THR A 526 0.60 4.61 -13.85
CA THR A 526 1.21 3.97 -15.01
C THR A 526 2.52 3.27 -14.67
N SER A 527 2.90 2.29 -15.49
CA SER A 527 4.15 1.51 -15.35
C SER A 527 5.37 2.16 -16.02
N ASP A 528 5.26 3.44 -16.36
CA ASP A 528 6.33 4.21 -17.00
C ASP A 528 7.51 4.42 -16.04
N PRO A 529 8.77 4.47 -16.53
CA PRO A 529 9.93 4.65 -15.66
C PRO A 529 9.86 5.93 -14.82
N VAL A 530 10.40 5.86 -13.61
CA VAL A 530 10.36 6.94 -12.61
C VAL A 530 11.76 7.40 -12.20
N PRO A 531 11.95 8.69 -11.86
CA PRO A 531 13.24 9.19 -11.36
C PRO A 531 13.58 8.62 -9.98
N PHE A 532 14.84 8.21 -9.85
CA PHE A 532 15.43 7.64 -8.64
C PHE A 532 16.84 8.21 -8.47
N ALA A 533 17.11 8.82 -7.33
CA ALA A 533 18.41 9.42 -7.01
C ALA A 533 18.90 8.97 -5.63
N TRP A 534 20.21 8.94 -5.45
CA TRP A 534 20.80 8.69 -4.13
C TRP A 534 22.18 9.33 -4.00
N VAL A 535 22.56 9.65 -2.76
CA VAL A 535 23.87 10.19 -2.41
C VAL A 535 24.41 9.49 -1.16
N ASP A 536 25.71 9.18 -1.18
CA ASP A 536 26.45 8.68 -0.01
C ASP A 536 27.16 9.86 0.67
N GLY A 537 27.19 9.88 1.99
CA GLY A 537 27.87 10.94 2.77
C GLY A 537 28.44 10.44 4.10
N PRO A 538 28.94 11.34 4.97
CA PRO A 538 28.85 12.80 4.85
C PRO A 538 29.63 13.40 3.67
N LEU A 539 29.10 14.47 3.11
CA LEU A 539 29.71 15.25 2.04
C LEU A 539 30.56 16.41 2.60
N GLY A 540 30.18 16.92 3.77
CA GLY A 540 30.95 17.92 4.51
C GLY A 540 30.99 19.32 3.86
N ALA A 541 31.72 20.23 4.49
CA ALA A 541 31.68 21.67 4.17
C ALA A 541 32.19 22.06 2.77
N GLY A 542 32.84 21.15 2.03
CA GLY A 542 33.29 21.39 0.65
C GLY A 542 32.19 21.16 -0.42
N ALA A 543 31.07 20.53 -0.06
CA ALA A 543 30.05 20.14 -1.03
C ALA A 543 29.03 21.27 -1.28
N SER A 544 29.09 21.86 -2.49
CA SER A 544 28.27 23.01 -2.89
C SER A 544 26.81 22.91 -2.44
N SER A 545 26.33 23.95 -1.76
CA SER A 545 24.92 24.12 -1.39
C SER A 545 24.01 24.47 -2.58
N ALA A 546 24.60 24.87 -3.71
CA ALA A 546 23.90 25.37 -4.91
C ALA A 546 24.09 24.46 -6.15
N ALA A 547 24.52 23.21 -5.95
CA ALA A 547 24.56 22.22 -7.03
C ALA A 547 23.15 21.69 -7.30
N GLU A 548 22.65 21.81 -8.53
CA GLU A 548 21.39 21.21 -8.98
C GLU A 548 21.58 20.42 -10.28
N ALA A 549 20.88 19.30 -10.39
CA ALA A 549 20.75 18.49 -11.60
C ALA A 549 19.27 18.10 -11.77
N ALA A 550 18.90 17.62 -12.96
CA ALA A 550 17.53 17.19 -13.23
C ALA A 550 17.09 16.04 -12.29
N PHE A 551 15.82 16.06 -11.91
CA PHE A 551 15.12 14.97 -11.23
C PHE A 551 13.68 14.97 -11.74
N ASP A 552 13.49 14.37 -12.91
CA ASP A 552 12.22 14.36 -13.61
C ASP A 552 12.13 13.16 -14.58
N GLU A 553 11.03 13.07 -15.29
CA GLU A 553 10.64 11.96 -16.15
C GLU A 553 11.48 11.81 -17.43
N PHE A 554 12.35 12.78 -17.74
CA PHE A 554 13.08 12.89 -19.01
C PHE A 554 14.61 12.81 -18.84
N LEU A 555 15.07 12.28 -17.70
CA LEU A 555 16.47 11.95 -17.43
C LEU A 555 17.10 11.11 -18.57
N PRO A 556 18.36 11.39 -18.98
CA PRO A 556 19.03 10.62 -20.01
C PRO A 556 19.18 9.13 -19.65
N ALA A 557 18.68 8.25 -20.50
CA ALA A 557 18.78 6.79 -20.33
C ALA A 557 19.81 6.19 -21.30
N ALA A 558 20.81 5.49 -20.77
CA ALA A 558 21.83 4.78 -21.55
C ALA A 558 21.38 3.40 -22.08
N GLY A 559 20.11 3.05 -21.89
CA GLY A 559 19.52 1.75 -22.19
C GLY A 559 18.12 1.64 -21.56
N GLN A 560 17.59 0.42 -21.43
CA GLN A 560 16.35 0.22 -20.67
C GLN A 560 16.59 0.47 -19.17
N PRO A 561 15.71 1.22 -18.47
CA PRO A 561 15.79 1.40 -17.02
C PRO A 561 15.80 0.07 -16.26
N PRO A 562 16.65 -0.11 -15.22
CA PRO A 562 16.70 -1.34 -14.43
C PRO A 562 15.46 -1.48 -13.54
N LEU A 563 15.19 -2.71 -13.07
CA LEU A 563 14.20 -2.91 -12.01
C LEU A 563 14.70 -2.31 -10.69
N VAL A 564 13.83 -1.59 -9.98
CA VAL A 564 14.22 -0.84 -8.78
C VAL A 564 14.67 -1.76 -7.65
N CYS A 565 14.12 -2.98 -7.55
CA CYS A 565 14.53 -3.97 -6.55
C CYS A 565 16.00 -4.37 -6.68
N ASP A 566 16.55 -4.33 -7.90
CA ASP A 566 17.95 -4.69 -8.20
C ASP A 566 18.90 -3.51 -7.98
N VAL A 567 18.38 -2.29 -8.04
CA VAL A 567 19.08 -1.06 -7.62
C VAL A 567 19.11 -1.03 -6.08
N VAL A 568 17.94 -1.04 -5.44
CA VAL A 568 17.78 -0.99 -3.98
C VAL A 568 18.52 -2.15 -3.30
N SER A 569 18.42 -3.39 -3.79
CA SER A 569 19.14 -4.53 -3.18
C SER A 569 20.68 -4.46 -3.29
N ARG A 570 21.23 -3.60 -4.16
CA ARG A 570 22.66 -3.26 -4.19
C ARG A 570 22.99 -1.99 -3.39
N LEU A 571 21.98 -1.21 -3.01
CA LEU A 571 22.12 0.00 -2.20
C LEU A 571 21.86 -0.24 -0.70
N LEU A 572 21.18 -1.33 -0.33
CA LEU A 572 20.95 -1.80 1.04
C LEU A 572 21.98 -2.84 1.52
N LYS A 573 22.96 -3.18 0.67
CA LYS A 573 24.12 -4.02 0.98
C LYS A 573 25.40 -3.19 0.94
#